data_AF-A0AAU9L473-F1
#
_entry.id   AF-A0AAU9L473-F1
#
_cell.length_a   1.000
_cell.length_b   1.000
_cell.length_c   1.000
_cell.angle_alpha   90.00
_cell.angle_beta   90.00
_cell.angle_gamma   90.00
#
_symmetry.space_group_name_H-M   'P 1'
#
loop_
_entity.id
_entity.type
_entity.pdbx_description
1 polymer ?
#
loop_
_entity_poly.entity_id
_entity_poly.type
_entity_poly.pdbx_seq_one_letter_code
_entity_poly.pdbx_strand_id
1 'polypeptide(L)'
;MATPLDTSRHSNDGFQDFLSKDEEHDMLFTQESVALERRMQTLGLRDGLELGKEEMLQEGFDRGFIQGATRSFYYGRLRGALETARACGLFDSIMMTQAQTCMSQLKSLEMDTTTNKVHNDLVTACEVKAKDLLTSIGIDVSTFSH
;
A
#
# COMPACT_ATOMS: atom_id res chain seq x y z
N MET A 1 77.40 -10.10 55.20
CA MET A 1 78.09 -11.07 54.33
C MET A 1 77.27 -11.22 53.06
N ALA A 2 77.97 -11.20 51.93
CA ALA A 2 77.41 -11.23 50.58
C ALA A 2 76.73 -12.57 50.25
N THR A 3 75.86 -12.52 49.24
CA THR A 3 75.12 -13.62 48.60
C THR A 3 76.02 -14.77 48.14
N PRO A 4 75.40 -15.93 47.87
CA PRO A 4 75.56 -16.44 46.52
C PRO A 4 74.20 -16.62 45.83
N LEU A 5 74.19 -16.12 44.59
CA LEU A 5 73.31 -16.51 43.50
C LEU A 5 73.42 -18.02 43.29
N ASP A 6 72.29 -18.72 43.14
CA ASP A 6 72.25 -19.83 42.19
C ASP A 6 71.02 -19.70 41.29
N THR A 7 71.32 -19.27 40.08
CA THR A 7 70.49 -19.26 38.89
C THR A 7 70.41 -20.68 38.33
N SER A 8 69.22 -21.29 38.29
CA SER A 8 68.63 -21.88 37.06
C SER A 8 67.55 -22.92 37.37
N ARG A 9 66.34 -22.63 36.87
CA ARG A 9 65.45 -23.50 36.05
C ARG A 9 64.02 -23.02 36.25
N HIS A 10 63.64 -22.02 35.46
CA HIS A 10 62.84 -22.19 34.23
C HIS A 10 61.40 -22.61 34.49
N SER A 11 60.52 -21.67 34.19
CA SER A 11 59.24 -21.89 33.51
C SER A 11 58.12 -22.50 34.34
N ASN A 12 57.30 -21.63 34.93
CA ASN A 12 55.85 -21.82 34.92
C ASN A 12 55.12 -20.48 35.13
N ASP A 13 55.52 -19.48 34.35
CA ASP A 13 54.70 -18.35 33.99
C ASP A 13 53.80 -18.77 32.82
N GLY A 14 52.50 -18.56 32.95
CA GLY A 14 51.56 -18.83 31.89
C GLY A 14 50.58 -19.91 32.29
N PHE A 15 49.39 -19.47 32.68
CA PHE A 15 48.15 -20.03 32.16
C PHE A 15 48.44 -20.95 30.97
N GLN A 16 48.15 -22.24 31.12
CA GLN A 16 48.00 -23.18 30.02
C GLN A 16 46.82 -22.72 29.13
N ASP A 17 47.02 -21.61 28.44
CA ASP A 17 46.46 -21.35 27.11
C ASP A 17 47.14 -22.35 26.18
N PHE A 18 46.64 -23.57 26.22
CA PHE A 18 46.82 -24.50 25.11
C PHE A 18 45.57 -25.35 25.01
N LEU A 19 44.45 -24.68 24.76
CA LEU A 19 43.60 -25.25 23.73
C LEU A 19 44.53 -25.45 22.53
N SER A 20 44.55 -26.66 21.99
CA SER A 20 45.28 -26.86 20.75
C SER A 20 44.79 -25.82 19.74
N LYS A 21 45.67 -25.31 18.87
CA LYS A 21 45.25 -24.33 17.84
C LYS A 21 44.02 -24.80 17.07
N ASP A 22 43.85 -26.11 16.95
CA ASP A 22 42.68 -26.76 16.38
C ASP A 22 41.42 -26.60 17.25
N GLU A 23 41.50 -26.78 18.58
CA GLU A 23 40.39 -26.50 19.51
C GLU A 23 40.01 -25.02 19.58
N GLU A 24 40.98 -24.10 19.55
CA GLU A 24 40.70 -22.66 19.49
C GLU A 24 39.97 -22.29 18.20
N HIS A 25 40.40 -22.88 17.09
CA HIS A 25 39.78 -22.70 15.78
C HIS A 25 38.36 -23.28 15.75
N ASP A 26 38.15 -24.46 16.33
CA ASP A 26 36.83 -25.10 16.39
C ASP A 26 35.85 -24.32 17.29
N MET A 27 36.32 -23.78 18.42
CA MET A 27 35.51 -22.89 19.26
C MET A 27 35.16 -21.57 18.56
N LEU A 28 36.13 -20.96 17.86
CA LEU A 28 35.88 -19.76 17.08
C LEU A 28 34.86 -20.04 15.96
N PHE A 29 35.02 -21.15 15.25
CA PHE A 29 34.11 -21.55 14.18
C PHE A 29 32.69 -21.83 14.68
N THR A 30 32.55 -22.47 15.84
CA THR A 30 31.24 -22.68 16.48
C THR A 30 30.62 -21.38 16.98
N GLN A 31 31.41 -20.46 17.53
CA GLN A 31 30.92 -19.15 17.93
C GLN A 31 30.46 -18.31 16.72
N GLU A 32 31.24 -18.31 15.64
CA GLU A 32 30.89 -17.62 14.39
C GLU A 32 29.65 -18.23 13.74
N SER A 33 29.52 -19.56 13.72
CA SER A 33 28.35 -20.23 13.16
C SER A 33 27.06 -19.91 13.93
N VAL A 34 27.11 -19.92 15.27
CA VAL A 34 25.98 -19.53 16.14
C VAL A 34 25.63 -18.05 15.96
N ALA A 35 26.64 -17.18 15.85
CA ALA A 35 26.41 -15.75 15.61
C ALA A 35 25.77 -15.50 14.23
N LEU A 36 26.23 -16.22 13.21
CA LEU A 36 25.68 -16.16 11.86
C LEU A 36 24.24 -16.68 11.82
N GLU A 37 23.95 -17.80 12.48
CA GLU A 37 22.61 -18.38 12.56
C GLU A 37 21.62 -17.39 13.19
N ARG A 38 21.97 -16.80 14.35
CA ARG A 38 21.14 -15.78 15.01
C ARG A 38 20.89 -14.58 14.11
N ARG A 39 21.91 -14.13 13.37
CA ARG A 39 21.78 -13.02 12.42
C ARG A 39 20.86 -13.38 11.27
N MET A 40 21.00 -14.57 10.69
CA MET A 40 20.14 -15.05 9.60
C MET A 40 18.69 -15.19 10.06
N GLN A 41 18.43 -15.76 11.24
CA GLN A 41 17.09 -15.87 11.81
C GLN A 41 16.46 -14.49 12.05
N THR A 42 17.23 -13.55 12.60
CA THR A 42 16.73 -12.19 12.88
C THR A 42 16.44 -11.42 11.59
N LEU A 43 17.33 -11.52 10.60
CA LEU A 43 17.13 -10.89 9.30
C LEU A 43 15.94 -11.50 8.57
N GLY A 44 15.82 -12.83 8.55
CA GLY A 44 14.69 -13.51 7.90
C GLY A 44 13.35 -13.21 8.57
N LEU A 45 13.30 -13.10 9.90
CA LEU A 45 12.09 -12.70 10.63
C LEU A 45 11.70 -11.26 10.31
N ARG A 46 12.68 -10.34 10.26
CA ARG A 46 12.43 -8.94 9.92
C ARG A 46 11.96 -8.80 8.47
N ASP A 47 12.60 -9.50 7.56
CA ASP A 47 12.26 -9.51 6.13
C ASP A 47 10.87 -10.08 5.89
N GLY A 48 10.54 -11.21 6.52
CA GLY A 48 9.19 -11.77 6.48
C GLY A 48 8.11 -10.84 7.06
N LEU A 49 8.43 -10.09 8.13
CA LEU A 49 7.52 -9.09 8.69
C LEU A 49 7.32 -7.89 7.75
N GLU A 50 8.36 -7.46 7.06
CA GLU A 50 8.32 -6.35 6.11
C GLU A 50 7.55 -6.74 4.84
N LEU A 51 7.81 -7.93 4.30
CA LEU A 51 7.07 -8.50 3.17
C LEU A 51 5.58 -8.66 3.48
N GLY A 52 5.23 -9.17 4.67
CA GLY A 52 3.81 -9.31 5.06
C GLY A 52 3.10 -7.95 5.21
N LYS A 53 3.81 -6.90 5.63
CA LYS A 53 3.27 -5.53 5.67
C LYS A 53 3.05 -4.97 4.27
N GLU A 54 4.00 -5.19 3.38
CA GLU A 54 3.90 -4.76 1.99
C GLU A 54 2.74 -5.46 1.27
N GLU A 55 2.57 -6.77 1.47
CA GLU A 55 1.45 -7.54 0.93
C GLU A 55 0.10 -6.99 1.41
N MET A 56 -0.07 -6.77 2.72
CA MET A 56 -1.30 -6.19 3.26
C MET A 56 -1.56 -4.77 2.75
N LEU A 57 -0.50 -3.97 2.54
CA LEU A 57 -0.61 -2.63 1.98
C LEU A 57 -1.06 -2.68 0.52
N GLN A 58 -0.51 -3.61 -0.27
CA GLN A 58 -0.90 -3.82 -1.65
C GLN A 58 -2.35 -4.30 -1.77
N GLU A 59 -2.78 -5.26 -0.94
CA GLU A 59 -4.19 -5.68 -0.90
C GLU A 59 -5.13 -4.51 -0.56
N GLY A 60 -4.73 -3.66 0.39
CA GLY A 60 -5.48 -2.45 0.75
C GLY A 60 -5.58 -1.47 -0.42
N PHE A 61 -4.48 -1.26 -1.14
CA PHE A 61 -4.44 -0.42 -2.33
C PHE A 61 -5.31 -0.99 -3.44
N ASP A 62 -5.20 -2.29 -3.77
CA ASP A 62 -5.96 -2.92 -4.84
C ASP A 62 -7.47 -2.81 -4.61
N ARG A 63 -7.91 -3.03 -3.37
CA ARG A 63 -9.32 -2.84 -2.99
C ARG A 63 -9.77 -1.40 -3.16
N GLY A 64 -8.97 -0.44 -2.69
CA GLY A 64 -9.26 0.99 -2.84
C GLY A 64 -9.27 1.44 -4.30
N PHE A 65 -8.33 0.92 -5.11
CA PHE A 65 -8.21 1.21 -6.53
C PHE A 65 -9.42 0.70 -7.30
N ILE A 66 -9.85 -0.55 -7.08
CA ILE A 66 -11.05 -1.10 -7.74
C ILE A 66 -12.28 -0.26 -7.39
N GLN A 67 -12.45 0.09 -6.11
CA GLN A 67 -13.59 0.89 -5.66
C GLN A 67 -13.58 2.30 -6.31
N GLY A 68 -12.43 2.96 -6.31
CA GLY A 68 -12.25 4.27 -6.92
C GLY A 68 -12.45 4.24 -8.43
N ALA A 69 -11.81 3.30 -9.13
CA ALA A 69 -11.93 3.14 -10.57
C ALA A 69 -13.36 2.87 -11.02
N THR A 70 -14.08 1.98 -10.32
CA THR A 70 -15.49 1.67 -10.61
C THR A 70 -16.36 2.92 -10.47
N ARG A 71 -16.16 3.68 -9.38
CA ARG A 71 -16.90 4.91 -9.10
C ARG A 71 -16.61 6.01 -10.13
N SER A 72 -15.34 6.31 -10.39
CA SER A 72 -14.94 7.35 -11.35
C SER A 72 -15.37 6.98 -12.78
N PHE A 73 -15.28 5.70 -13.17
CA PHE A 73 -15.78 5.23 -14.45
C PHE A 73 -17.29 5.46 -14.61
N TYR A 74 -18.07 5.13 -13.59
CA TYR A 74 -19.51 5.34 -13.59
C TYR A 74 -19.89 6.83 -13.75
N TYR A 75 -19.24 7.74 -13.01
CA TYR A 75 -19.48 9.19 -13.18
C TYR A 75 -19.01 9.72 -14.53
N GLY A 76 -17.85 9.26 -15.00
CA GLY A 76 -17.34 9.60 -16.32
C GLY A 76 -18.32 9.22 -17.43
N ARG A 77 -18.98 8.07 -17.32
CA ARG A 77 -20.03 7.63 -18.25
C ARG A 77 -21.28 8.49 -18.21
N LEU A 78 -21.83 8.78 -17.02
CA LEU A 78 -23.00 9.67 -16.89
C LEU A 78 -22.71 11.04 -17.47
N ARG A 79 -21.53 11.60 -17.16
CA ARG A 79 -21.08 12.89 -17.69
C ARG A 79 -20.92 12.85 -19.21
N GLY A 80 -20.35 11.78 -19.75
CA GLY A 80 -20.21 11.59 -21.20
C GLY A 80 -21.55 11.49 -21.93
N ALA A 81 -22.53 10.78 -21.34
CA ALA A 81 -23.88 10.68 -21.88
C ALA A 81 -24.58 12.04 -21.88
N LEU A 82 -24.51 12.79 -20.78
CA LEU A 82 -25.05 14.15 -20.70
C LEU A 82 -24.40 15.09 -21.72
N GLU A 83 -23.07 15.04 -21.87
CA GLU A 83 -22.36 15.89 -22.84
C GLU A 83 -22.70 15.53 -24.29
N THR A 84 -22.90 14.24 -24.57
CA THR A 84 -23.33 13.77 -25.90
C THR A 84 -24.75 14.25 -26.20
N ALA A 85 -25.68 14.08 -25.25
CA ALA A 85 -27.05 14.57 -25.39
C ALA A 85 -27.10 16.09 -25.60
N ARG A 86 -26.25 16.83 -24.88
CA ARG A 86 -26.04 18.27 -25.05
C ARG A 86 -25.57 18.62 -26.45
N ALA A 87 -24.53 17.94 -26.94
CA ALA A 87 -23.95 18.18 -28.26
C ALA A 87 -24.92 17.83 -29.40
N CYS A 88 -25.78 16.83 -29.20
CA CYS A 88 -26.84 16.46 -30.13
C CYS A 88 -28.07 17.39 -30.10
N GLY A 89 -28.11 18.38 -29.19
CA GLY A 89 -29.23 19.31 -29.08
C GLY A 89 -30.51 18.68 -28.52
N LEU A 90 -30.40 17.61 -27.74
CA LEU A 90 -31.55 16.89 -27.15
C LEU A 90 -32.14 17.62 -25.92
N PHE A 91 -31.47 18.65 -25.42
CA PHE A 91 -31.90 19.42 -24.26
C PHE A 91 -32.48 20.78 -24.64
N ASP A 92 -33.59 21.14 -24.00
CA ASP A 92 -34.09 22.51 -24.02
C ASP A 92 -33.25 23.45 -23.11
N SER A 93 -33.56 24.74 -23.10
CA SER A 93 -32.80 25.75 -22.34
C SER A 93 -32.72 25.47 -20.82
N ILE A 94 -33.78 24.87 -20.25
CA ILE A 94 -33.87 24.58 -18.80
C ILE A 94 -33.09 23.29 -18.49
N MET A 95 -33.25 22.26 -19.31
CA MET A 95 -32.50 21.01 -19.21
C MET A 95 -31.01 21.23 -19.43
N MET A 96 -30.62 22.15 -20.31
CA MET A 96 -29.22 22.52 -20.56
C MET A 96 -28.53 23.04 -19.31
N THR A 97 -29.17 23.96 -18.57
CA THR A 97 -28.61 24.53 -17.33
C THR A 97 -28.53 23.49 -16.21
N GLN A 98 -29.53 22.61 -16.12
CA GLN A 98 -29.53 21.50 -15.17
C GLN A 98 -28.44 20.47 -15.50
N ALA A 99 -28.30 20.09 -16.77
CA ALA A 99 -27.27 19.17 -17.25
C ALA A 99 -25.87 19.72 -16.98
N GLN A 100 -25.63 21.01 -17.22
CA GLN A 100 -24.33 21.64 -16.98
C GLN A 100 -23.95 21.70 -15.50
N THR A 101 -24.94 21.96 -14.63
CA THR A 101 -24.77 21.90 -13.17
C THR A 101 -24.44 20.47 -12.73
N CYS A 102 -25.20 19.50 -13.23
CA CYS A 102 -25.02 18.09 -12.93
C CYS A 102 -23.66 17.57 -13.39
N MET A 103 -23.22 17.90 -14.61
CA MET A 103 -21.90 17.52 -15.13
C MET A 103 -20.74 18.09 -14.30
N SER A 104 -20.88 19.33 -13.80
CA SER A 104 -19.86 19.95 -12.94
C SER A 104 -19.77 19.24 -11.59
N GLN A 105 -20.92 18.85 -11.02
CA GLN A 105 -20.98 18.05 -9.81
C GLN A 105 -20.38 16.66 -10.01
N LEU A 106 -20.77 15.95 -11.08
CA LEU A 106 -20.21 14.63 -11.43
C LEU A 106 -18.68 14.69 -11.61
N LYS A 107 -18.16 15.74 -12.24
CA LYS A 107 -16.70 15.95 -12.37
C LYS A 107 -16.02 16.11 -11.00
N SER A 108 -16.65 16.84 -10.07
CA SER A 108 -16.12 16.95 -8.70
C SER A 108 -16.14 15.60 -7.98
N LEU A 109 -17.18 14.79 -8.20
CA LEU A 109 -17.31 13.45 -7.60
C LEU A 109 -16.34 12.44 -8.20
N GLU A 110 -16.01 12.55 -9.49
CA GLU A 110 -15.01 11.73 -10.18
C GLU A 110 -13.61 11.90 -9.56
N MET A 111 -13.30 13.11 -9.09
CA MET A 111 -12.01 13.48 -8.50
C MET A 111 -11.98 13.34 -6.97
N ASP A 112 -13.13 13.14 -6.33
CA ASP A 112 -13.20 13.04 -4.87
C ASP A 112 -12.85 11.62 -4.41
N THR A 113 -11.74 11.51 -3.70
CA THR A 113 -11.26 10.26 -3.12
C THR A 113 -11.82 10.03 -1.70
N THR A 114 -12.58 10.96 -1.15
CA THR A 114 -13.09 10.88 0.22
C THR A 114 -14.39 10.07 0.31
N THR A 115 -14.39 9.06 1.17
CA THR A 115 -15.56 8.20 1.45
C THR A 115 -16.28 8.67 2.71
N ASN A 116 -16.85 9.88 2.71
CA ASN A 116 -17.58 10.38 3.88
C ASN A 116 -19.09 10.12 3.77
N LYS A 117 -19.79 9.81 4.88
CA LYS A 117 -21.22 9.45 4.84
C LYS A 117 -22.12 10.57 4.33
N VAL A 118 -21.85 11.82 4.71
CA VAL A 118 -22.60 13.01 4.23
C VAL A 118 -22.37 13.25 2.73
N HIS A 119 -21.23 12.81 2.21
CA HIS A 119 -20.91 12.89 0.79
C HIS A 119 -21.77 11.93 -0.04
N ASN A 120 -22.15 10.76 0.51
CA ASN A 120 -23.00 9.79 -0.19
C ASN A 120 -24.42 10.31 -0.51
N ASP A 121 -25.00 11.18 0.31
CA ASP A 121 -26.35 11.72 0.06
C ASP A 121 -26.34 12.71 -1.11
N LEU A 122 -25.32 13.58 -1.17
CA LEU A 122 -25.14 14.53 -2.27
C LEU A 122 -24.81 13.81 -3.59
N VAL A 123 -24.00 12.76 -3.50
CA VAL A 123 -23.67 11.84 -4.60
C VAL A 123 -24.95 11.22 -5.17
N THR A 124 -25.77 10.61 -4.31
CA THR A 124 -27.01 9.94 -4.72
C THR A 124 -27.98 10.92 -5.38
N ALA A 125 -28.09 12.15 -4.85
CA ALA A 125 -28.95 13.17 -5.43
C ALA A 125 -28.50 13.63 -6.83
N CYS A 126 -27.19 13.75 -7.07
CA CYS A 126 -26.65 14.15 -8.36
C CYS A 126 -26.82 13.03 -9.41
N GLU A 127 -26.57 11.78 -9.01
CA GLU A 127 -26.75 10.62 -9.86
C GLU A 127 -28.20 10.44 -10.32
N VAL A 128 -29.15 10.57 -9.39
CA VAL A 128 -30.58 10.47 -9.70
C VAL A 128 -30.97 11.56 -10.70
N LYS A 129 -30.55 12.81 -10.48
CA LYS A 129 -30.82 13.91 -11.42
C LYS A 129 -30.21 13.66 -12.81
N ALA A 130 -28.99 13.12 -12.88
CA ALA A 130 -28.35 12.78 -14.16
C ALA A 130 -29.17 11.73 -14.92
N LYS A 131 -29.62 10.68 -14.22
CA LYS A 131 -30.45 9.62 -14.79
C LYS A 131 -31.80 10.16 -15.24
N ASP A 132 -32.47 10.98 -14.44
CA ASP A 132 -33.76 11.58 -14.78
C ASP A 132 -33.68 12.47 -16.04
N LEU A 133 -32.59 13.22 -16.19
CA LEU A 133 -32.34 14.03 -17.38
C LEU A 133 -32.10 13.16 -18.62
N LEU A 134 -31.43 12.03 -18.48
CA LEU A 134 -31.18 11.11 -19.59
C LEU A 134 -32.43 10.30 -19.96
N THR A 135 -33.23 9.86 -18.98
CA THR A 135 -34.47 9.12 -19.24
C THR A 135 -35.54 10.01 -19.85
N SER A 136 -35.62 11.29 -19.47
CA SER A 136 -36.55 12.25 -20.08
C SER A 136 -36.30 12.51 -21.57
N ILE A 137 -35.07 12.32 -22.05
CA ILE A 137 -34.72 12.37 -23.48
C ILE A 137 -34.73 10.98 -24.16
N GLY A 138 -35.21 9.93 -23.47
CA GLY A 138 -35.34 8.58 -24.00
C GLY A 138 -34.06 7.73 -23.96
N ILE A 139 -33.03 8.14 -23.23
CA ILE A 139 -31.80 7.36 -23.04
C ILE A 139 -31.93 6.53 -21.76
N ASP A 140 -31.99 5.20 -21.91
CA ASP A 140 -32.01 4.30 -20.76
C ASP A 140 -30.59 3.97 -20.27
N VAL A 141 -30.32 4.41 -19.05
CA VAL A 141 -29.04 4.31 -18.34
C VAL A 141 -29.01 3.06 -17.44
N SER A 142 -30.14 2.35 -17.32
CA SER A 142 -30.32 1.18 -16.46
C SER A 142 -29.49 -0.03 -16.91
N THR A 143 -29.08 -0.05 -18.18
CA THR A 143 -28.14 -1.04 -18.74
C THR A 143 -26.72 -0.91 -18.20
N PHE A 144 -26.41 0.10 -17.39
CA PHE A 144 -25.06 0.37 -16.89
C PHE A 144 -24.77 -0.22 -15.50
N SER A 145 -25.70 -1.02 -14.96
CA SER A 145 -25.54 -1.79 -13.73
C SER A 145 -24.97 -3.17 -14.04
N HIS A 146 -23.66 -3.36 -13.88
CA HIS A 146 -23.07 -4.69 -13.70
C HIS A 146 -21.87 -4.64 -12.78
#